data_AF-A0A6I5HYA6-F1
#
_entry.id   AF-A0A6I5HYA6-F1
#
_cell.length_a   1.000
_cell.length_b   1.000
_cell.length_c   1.000
_cell.angle_alpha   90.00
_cell.angle_beta   90.00
_cell.angle_gamma   90.00
#
_symmetry.space_group_name_H-M   'P 1'
#
loop_
_entity.id
_entity.type
_entity.pdbx_description
1 polymer ?
#
loop_
_entity_poly.entity_id
_entity_poly.type
_entity_poly.pdbx_seq_one_letter_code
_entity_poly.pdbx_strand_id
1 'polypeptide(L)'
;MSSGGRYTRELLAEAADKCANIQEVINFLGTPPYGRLSSYLFDRFDHFGIDVSHFPRRTYRRAGKRPSTTELAVAVTSAVSIADTFRRLGRTDNASQRKQLHAWLAEDGLTITHFLGQGHQRGRVGTTPLKPADRILVQHDGRHRTKTALLRRALREVGVPEVCAECGTGTVWLGKPMTLEVDHISGDWSDDRRENLRLLCPNCHAVTRTWCRGGTNPGR
;
A
#
# COMPACT_ATOMS: atom_id res chain seq x y z
N MET A 1 2.13 1.80 -50.54
CA MET A 1 3.34 0.99 -50.75
C MET A 1 3.75 0.44 -49.38
N SER A 2 3.67 -0.88 -49.22
CA SER A 2 3.69 -1.56 -47.93
C SER A 2 5.01 -1.35 -47.18
N SER A 3 4.94 -0.77 -45.99
CA SER A 3 6.06 -0.71 -45.04
C SER A 3 6.44 -2.14 -44.64
N GLY A 4 7.53 -2.66 -45.21
CA GLY A 4 8.12 -3.94 -44.85
C GLY A 4 8.30 -4.01 -43.33
N GLY A 5 7.64 -4.97 -42.70
CA GLY A 5 7.57 -5.08 -41.24
C GLY A 5 8.96 -5.21 -40.63
N ARG A 6 9.20 -4.48 -39.54
CA ARG A 6 10.44 -4.46 -38.73
C ARG A 6 10.97 -5.85 -38.31
N TYR A 7 10.15 -6.90 -38.43
CA TYR A 7 10.48 -8.29 -38.13
C TYR A 7 10.03 -9.17 -39.28
N THR A 8 10.91 -9.38 -40.25
CA THR A 8 10.66 -10.28 -41.39
C THR A 8 10.80 -11.74 -40.96
N ARG A 9 10.27 -12.66 -41.77
CA ARG A 9 10.36 -14.10 -41.51
C ARG A 9 11.81 -14.56 -41.44
N GLU A 10 12.65 -14.07 -42.35
CA GLU A 10 14.07 -14.44 -42.46
C GLU A 10 14.84 -14.01 -41.22
N LEU A 11 14.61 -12.77 -40.77
CA LEU A 11 15.26 -12.21 -39.59
C LEU A 11 14.85 -12.95 -38.31
N LEU A 12 13.58 -13.33 -38.20
CA LEU A 12 13.11 -14.11 -37.06
C LEU A 12 13.60 -15.56 -37.11
N ALA A 13 13.68 -16.19 -38.28
CA ALA A 13 14.22 -17.55 -38.42
C ALA A 13 15.71 -17.58 -38.02
N GLU A 14 16.49 -16.58 -38.44
CA GLU A 14 17.88 -16.44 -38.02
C GLU A 14 18.02 -16.21 -36.51
N ALA A 15 17.16 -15.37 -35.93
CA ALA A 15 17.15 -15.16 -34.48
C ALA A 15 16.73 -16.42 -33.70
N ALA A 16 15.82 -17.23 -34.24
CA ALA A 16 15.40 -18.49 -33.62
C ALA A 16 16.54 -19.52 -33.56
N ASP A 17 17.38 -19.57 -34.58
CA ASP A 17 18.53 -20.47 -34.68
C ASP A 17 19.71 -20.01 -33.79
N LYS A 18 19.98 -18.70 -33.76
CA LYS A 18 21.15 -18.14 -33.06
C LYS A 18 20.95 -17.85 -31.57
N CYS A 19 19.71 -17.81 -31.10
CA CYS A 19 19.39 -17.46 -29.71
C CYS A 19 18.87 -18.67 -28.93
N ALA A 20 19.13 -18.68 -27.63
CA ALA A 20 18.61 -19.69 -26.72
C ALA A 20 17.35 -19.23 -25.98
N ASN A 21 17.02 -17.94 -25.98
CA ASN A 21 15.85 -17.39 -25.30
C ASN A 21 15.35 -16.05 -25.90
N ILE A 22 14.16 -15.63 -25.48
CA ILE A 22 13.51 -14.42 -25.99
C ILE A 22 14.26 -13.11 -25.66
N GLN A 23 15.09 -13.07 -24.60
CA GLN A 23 15.88 -11.87 -24.28
C GLN A 23 17.08 -11.74 -25.22
N GLU A 24 17.73 -12.86 -25.54
CA GLU A 24 18.78 -12.91 -26.56
C GLU A 24 18.25 -12.49 -27.93
N VAL A 25 17.03 -12.92 -28.30
CA VAL A 25 16.36 -12.45 -29.52
C VAL A 25 16.15 -10.94 -29.50
N ILE A 26 15.68 -10.36 -28.38
CA ILE A 26 15.48 -8.90 -28.27
C ILE A 26 16.82 -8.14 -28.42
N ASN A 27 17.89 -8.67 -27.86
CA ASN A 27 19.24 -8.13 -28.00
C ASN A 27 19.75 -8.26 -29.44
N PHE A 28 19.57 -9.42 -30.06
CA PHE A 28 19.95 -9.71 -31.44
C PHE A 28 19.24 -8.77 -32.44
N LEU A 29 17.97 -8.48 -32.18
CA LEU A 29 17.16 -7.55 -32.99
C LEU A 29 17.46 -6.07 -32.68
N GLY A 30 18.34 -5.78 -31.70
CA GLY A 30 18.77 -4.42 -31.33
C GLY A 30 17.62 -3.52 -30.85
N THR A 31 16.51 -4.09 -30.39
CA THR A 31 15.32 -3.32 -29.99
C THR A 31 15.24 -3.10 -28.49
N PRO A 32 15.01 -1.86 -28.00
CA PRO A 32 14.80 -1.61 -26.59
C PRO A 32 13.60 -2.43 -26.06
N PRO A 33 13.74 -3.14 -24.93
CA PRO A 33 12.66 -3.93 -24.38
C PRO A 33 11.50 -3.03 -23.93
N TYR A 34 10.29 -3.34 -24.36
CA TYR A 34 9.05 -2.77 -23.84
C TYR A 34 8.06 -3.88 -23.50
N GLY A 35 7.12 -3.60 -22.59
CA GLY A 35 6.38 -4.64 -21.86
C GLY A 35 5.58 -5.65 -22.71
N ARG A 36 5.29 -5.36 -23.98
CA ARG A 36 4.57 -6.28 -24.89
C ARG A 36 5.44 -6.89 -25.99
N LEU A 37 6.72 -6.52 -26.09
CA LEU A 37 7.60 -6.95 -27.17
C LEU A 37 7.78 -8.47 -27.20
N SER A 38 8.01 -9.10 -26.04
CA SER A 38 8.19 -10.56 -25.98
C SER A 38 6.96 -11.32 -26.47
N SER A 39 5.75 -10.89 -26.08
CA SER A 39 4.50 -11.49 -26.56
C SER A 39 4.33 -11.31 -28.06
N TYR A 40 4.55 -10.09 -28.56
CA TYR A 40 4.46 -9.78 -29.99
C TYR A 40 5.44 -10.60 -30.84
N LEU A 41 6.66 -10.84 -30.35
CA LEU A 41 7.64 -11.69 -31.04
C LEU A 41 7.20 -13.16 -31.06
N PHE A 42 6.64 -13.69 -29.96
CA PHE A 42 6.06 -15.05 -29.96
C PHE A 42 4.91 -15.19 -30.94
N ASP A 43 4.00 -14.21 -31.01
CA ASP A 43 2.91 -14.20 -31.99
C ASP A 43 3.45 -14.15 -33.43
N ARG A 44 4.59 -13.48 -33.66
CA ARG A 44 5.26 -13.43 -34.95
C ARG A 44 5.95 -14.73 -35.32
N PHE A 45 6.59 -15.42 -34.37
CA PHE A 45 7.16 -16.75 -34.60
C PHE A 45 6.06 -17.75 -35.01
N ASP A 46 4.92 -17.72 -34.32
CA ASP A 46 3.75 -18.56 -34.62
C ASP A 46 3.18 -18.23 -36.02
N HIS A 47 2.99 -16.93 -36.32
CA HIS A 47 2.52 -16.48 -37.62
C HIS A 47 3.38 -16.96 -38.80
N PHE A 48 4.71 -17.06 -38.61
CA PHE A 48 5.63 -17.52 -39.63
C PHE A 48 5.95 -19.02 -39.56
N GLY A 49 5.36 -19.75 -38.60
CA GLY A 49 5.59 -21.18 -38.40
C GLY A 49 7.03 -21.53 -38.01
N ILE A 50 7.71 -20.64 -37.29
CA ILE A 50 9.09 -20.84 -36.84
C ILE A 50 9.06 -21.56 -35.49
N ASP A 51 9.69 -22.74 -35.41
CA ASP A 51 9.78 -23.48 -34.15
C ASP A 51 10.74 -22.79 -33.18
N VAL A 52 10.20 -22.40 -32.02
CA VAL A 52 10.92 -21.79 -30.90
C VAL A 52 10.66 -22.54 -29.59
N SER A 53 10.34 -23.83 -29.69
CA SER A 53 10.05 -24.69 -28.53
C SER A 53 11.24 -24.86 -27.59
N HIS A 54 12.47 -24.68 -28.09
CA HIS A 54 13.70 -24.68 -27.30
C HIS A 54 13.88 -23.43 -26.44
N PHE A 55 13.15 -22.34 -26.71
CA PHE A 55 13.21 -21.16 -25.87
C PHE A 55 12.60 -21.46 -24.51
N PRO A 56 13.30 -21.19 -23.39
CA PRO A 56 12.74 -21.33 -22.07
C PRO A 56 11.61 -20.31 -21.96
N ARG A 57 10.37 -20.78 -22.12
CA ARG A 57 9.20 -20.00 -21.78
C ARG A 57 9.38 -19.70 -20.30
N ARG A 58 9.62 -18.43 -19.98
CA ARG A 58 9.43 -17.93 -18.61
C ARG A 58 8.01 -18.35 -18.28
N THR A 59 7.88 -19.42 -17.50
CA THR A 59 6.60 -19.81 -16.97
C THR A 59 6.25 -18.64 -16.07
N TYR A 60 5.43 -17.71 -16.59
CA TYR A 60 4.59 -16.93 -15.71
C TYR A 60 4.01 -17.97 -14.78
N ARG A 61 4.44 -17.97 -13.51
CA ARG A 61 4.10 -19.01 -12.53
C ARG A 61 2.63 -19.28 -12.74
N ARG A 62 2.27 -20.40 -13.38
CA ARG A 62 0.87 -20.71 -13.65
C ARG A 62 0.27 -20.62 -12.27
N ALA A 63 -0.69 -19.71 -12.09
CA ALA A 63 -1.45 -19.60 -10.87
C ALA A 63 -1.74 -21.04 -10.45
N GLY A 64 -1.21 -21.46 -9.29
CA GLY A 64 -1.18 -22.88 -8.94
C GLY A 64 -2.56 -23.49 -9.14
N LYS A 65 -2.62 -24.77 -9.56
CA LYS A 65 -3.87 -25.48 -9.93
C LYS A 65 -5.03 -25.05 -9.03
N ARG A 66 -6.19 -24.73 -9.62
CA ARG A 66 -7.40 -24.31 -8.89
C ARG A 66 -7.63 -25.24 -7.67
N PRO A 67 -7.84 -24.70 -6.46
CA PRO A 67 -8.21 -25.50 -5.29
C PRO A 67 -9.47 -26.32 -5.59
N SER A 68 -9.59 -27.51 -5.00
CA SER A 68 -10.84 -28.27 -5.11
C SER A 68 -12.00 -27.49 -4.47
N THR A 69 -13.23 -27.77 -4.91
CA THR A 69 -14.44 -27.15 -4.36
C THR A 69 -14.52 -27.31 -2.84
N THR A 70 -14.14 -28.49 -2.31
CA THR A 70 -14.11 -28.75 -0.87
C THR A 70 -13.06 -27.90 -0.15
N GLU A 71 -11.84 -27.82 -0.67
CA GLU A 71 -10.78 -26.98 -0.08
C GLU A 71 -11.17 -25.50 -0.08
N LEU A 72 -11.78 -25.03 -1.17
CA LEU A 72 -12.25 -23.66 -1.29
C LEU A 72 -13.37 -23.36 -0.28
N ALA A 73 -14.36 -24.24 -0.16
CA ALA A 73 -15.48 -24.08 0.77
C ALA A 73 -15.00 -24.04 2.24
N VAL A 74 -14.08 -24.94 2.62
CA VAL A 74 -13.49 -24.97 3.97
C VAL A 74 -12.72 -23.68 4.26
N ALA A 75 -11.91 -23.21 3.30
CA ALA A 75 -11.13 -21.99 3.45
C ALA A 75 -12.02 -20.75 3.60
N VAL A 76 -13.06 -20.61 2.78
CA VAL A 76 -13.99 -19.47 2.82
C VAL A 76 -14.82 -19.46 4.09
N THR A 77 -15.37 -20.60 4.50
CA THR A 77 -16.20 -20.69 5.70
C THR A 77 -15.41 -20.32 6.96
N SER A 78 -14.14 -20.70 7.01
CA SER A 78 -13.26 -20.41 8.15
C SER A 78 -12.62 -19.01 8.10
N ALA A 79 -12.70 -18.32 6.95
CA ALA A 79 -12.06 -17.04 6.76
C ALA A 79 -12.94 -15.86 7.19
N VAL A 80 -12.29 -14.79 7.65
CA VAL A 80 -12.95 -13.51 7.97
C VAL A 80 -12.72 -12.42 6.92
N SER A 81 -11.85 -12.70 5.93
CA SER A 81 -11.53 -11.80 4.82
C SER A 81 -10.93 -12.54 3.63
N ILE A 82 -10.85 -11.88 2.48
CA ILE A 82 -10.18 -12.38 1.27
C ILE A 82 -8.70 -12.69 1.52
N ALA A 83 -8.00 -11.80 2.22
CA ALA A 83 -6.60 -12.02 2.60
C ALA A 83 -6.44 -13.24 3.53
N ASP A 84 -7.37 -13.43 4.46
CA ASP A 84 -7.39 -14.62 5.32
C ASP A 84 -7.63 -15.91 4.52
N THR A 85 -8.54 -15.85 3.54
CA THR A 85 -8.80 -16.95 2.61
C THR A 85 -7.52 -17.35 1.87
N PHE A 86 -6.78 -16.39 1.31
CA PHE A 86 -5.51 -16.69 0.63
C PHE A 86 -4.45 -17.25 1.58
N ARG A 87 -4.34 -16.73 2.81
CA ARG A 87 -3.42 -17.30 3.82
C ARG A 87 -3.75 -18.76 4.12
N ARG A 88 -5.02 -19.09 4.30
CA ARG A 88 -5.50 -20.47 4.53
C ARG A 88 -5.25 -21.38 3.33
N LEU A 89 -5.37 -20.85 2.11
CA LEU A 89 -5.06 -21.57 0.87
C LEU A 89 -3.54 -21.64 0.56
N GLY A 90 -2.68 -21.03 1.39
CA GLY A 90 -1.23 -20.97 1.14
C GLY A 90 -0.86 -20.17 -0.12
N ARG A 91 -1.69 -19.22 -0.52
CA ARG A 91 -1.56 -18.45 -1.77
C ARG A 91 -1.21 -17.00 -1.51
N THR A 92 -0.58 -16.38 -2.51
CA THR A 92 -0.28 -14.95 -2.46
C THR A 92 -1.53 -14.13 -2.74
N ASP A 93 -1.73 -13.08 -1.95
CA ASP A 93 -2.81 -12.13 -2.18
C ASP A 93 -2.36 -11.06 -3.20
N ASN A 94 -2.86 -11.15 -4.45
CA ASN A 94 -2.61 -10.18 -5.51
C ASN A 94 -3.84 -10.04 -6.43
N ALA A 95 -3.85 -9.03 -7.31
CA ALA A 95 -5.00 -8.72 -8.16
C ALA A 95 -5.44 -9.89 -9.05
N SER A 96 -4.50 -10.66 -9.60
CA SER A 96 -4.79 -11.82 -10.44
C SER A 96 -5.44 -12.96 -9.63
N GLN A 97 -4.87 -13.28 -8.47
CA GLN A 97 -5.41 -14.28 -7.56
C GLN A 97 -6.80 -13.88 -7.05
N ARG A 98 -7.01 -12.61 -6.70
CA ARG A 98 -8.33 -12.08 -6.30
C ARG A 98 -9.38 -12.27 -7.40
N LYS A 99 -9.04 -11.96 -8.66
CA LYS A 99 -9.94 -12.18 -9.79
C LYS A 99 -10.29 -13.67 -9.95
N GLN A 100 -9.30 -14.55 -9.83
CA GLN A 100 -9.50 -16.00 -9.90
C GLN A 100 -10.38 -16.51 -8.76
N LEU A 101 -10.16 -16.04 -7.52
CA LEU A 101 -10.99 -16.39 -6.38
C LEU A 101 -12.45 -16.03 -6.64
N HIS A 102 -12.74 -14.82 -7.12
CA HIS A 102 -14.12 -14.43 -7.46
C HIS A 102 -14.75 -15.33 -8.54
N ALA A 103 -13.98 -15.76 -9.53
CA ALA A 103 -14.46 -16.71 -10.54
C ALA A 103 -14.78 -18.08 -9.91
N TRP A 104 -13.89 -18.63 -9.08
CA TRP A 104 -14.11 -19.91 -8.41
C TRP A 104 -15.30 -19.88 -7.45
N LEU A 105 -15.50 -18.77 -6.73
CA LEU A 105 -16.65 -18.58 -5.85
C LEU A 105 -17.97 -18.59 -6.64
N ALA A 106 -18.00 -17.93 -7.80
CA ALA A 106 -19.17 -17.93 -8.67
C ALA A 106 -19.44 -19.32 -9.27
N GLU A 107 -18.39 -20.02 -9.71
CA GLU A 107 -18.47 -21.38 -10.27
C GLU A 107 -18.93 -22.41 -9.24
N ASP A 108 -18.50 -22.29 -7.98
CA ASP A 108 -18.86 -23.22 -6.89
C ASP A 108 -20.09 -22.77 -6.08
N GLY A 109 -20.73 -21.63 -6.44
CA GLY A 109 -21.90 -21.11 -5.73
C GLY A 109 -21.62 -20.67 -4.28
N LEU A 110 -20.39 -20.29 -3.96
CA LEU A 110 -19.97 -19.90 -2.61
C LEU A 110 -20.12 -18.39 -2.39
N THR A 111 -20.66 -17.99 -1.24
CA THR A 111 -20.79 -16.58 -0.86
C THR A 111 -19.77 -16.16 0.20
N ILE A 112 -19.30 -14.92 0.11
CA ILE A 112 -18.38 -14.29 1.08
C ILE A 112 -19.05 -13.12 1.82
N THR A 113 -20.38 -13.12 1.89
CA THR A 113 -21.17 -12.03 2.51
C THR A 113 -20.89 -11.86 3.99
N HIS A 114 -20.41 -12.91 4.68
CA HIS A 114 -19.96 -12.86 6.07
C HIS A 114 -18.60 -12.18 6.25
N PHE A 115 -17.88 -11.85 5.17
CA PHE A 115 -16.59 -11.17 5.28
C PHE A 115 -16.79 -9.72 5.71
N LEU A 116 -16.08 -9.32 6.77
CA LEU A 116 -16.21 -8.01 7.41
C LEU A 116 -15.43 -6.88 6.69
N GLY A 117 -14.76 -7.19 5.57
CA GLY A 117 -13.98 -6.24 4.79
C GLY A 117 -12.87 -5.55 5.61
N GLN A 118 -12.81 -4.21 5.57
CA GLN A 118 -11.87 -3.42 6.37
C GLN A 118 -12.12 -3.54 7.88
N GLY A 119 -13.29 -4.02 8.28
CA GLY A 119 -13.66 -4.25 9.68
C GLY A 119 -13.23 -5.61 10.24
N HIS A 120 -12.56 -6.48 9.47
CA HIS A 120 -12.21 -7.83 9.93
C HIS A 120 -11.25 -7.87 11.14
N GLN A 121 -10.56 -6.77 11.43
CA GLN A 121 -9.73 -6.60 12.62
C GLN A 121 -10.40 -5.72 13.69
N ARG A 122 -11.61 -5.22 13.46
CA ARG A 122 -12.27 -4.31 14.40
C ARG A 122 -12.57 -5.06 15.70
N GLY A 123 -12.05 -4.54 16.82
CA GLY A 123 -12.16 -5.17 18.14
C GLY A 123 -11.10 -6.23 18.45
N ARG A 124 -10.22 -6.58 17.49
CA ARG A 124 -9.06 -7.42 17.75
C ARG A 124 -7.87 -6.55 18.17
N VAL A 125 -7.05 -7.07 19.07
CA VAL A 125 -5.78 -6.42 19.44
C VAL A 125 -4.87 -6.46 18.22
N GLY A 126 -4.42 -5.29 17.77
CA GLY A 126 -3.47 -5.20 16.67
C GLY A 126 -2.17 -5.95 16.99
N THR A 127 -1.56 -6.57 15.99
CA THR A 127 -0.32 -7.35 16.16
C THR A 127 0.89 -6.47 16.49
N THR A 128 0.83 -5.18 16.15
CA THR A 128 1.90 -4.22 16.44
C THR A 128 1.66 -3.57 17.81
N PRO A 129 2.59 -3.72 18.77
CA PRO A 129 2.50 -3.01 20.04
C PRO A 129 2.37 -1.50 19.84
N LEU A 130 1.52 -0.87 20.66
CA LEU A 130 1.40 0.58 20.69
C LEU A 130 2.71 1.18 21.20
N LYS A 131 3.28 2.12 20.45
CA LYS A 131 4.46 2.88 20.92
C LYS A 131 4.10 3.66 22.19
N PRO A 132 4.80 3.51 23.32
CA PRO A 132 4.46 4.22 24.57
C PRO A 132 4.74 5.73 24.48
N ALA A 133 4.13 6.52 25.38
CA ALA A 133 4.25 7.98 25.37
C ALA A 133 5.69 8.48 25.55
N ASP A 134 6.49 7.85 26.39
CA ASP A 134 7.91 8.17 26.64
C ASP A 134 8.78 8.09 25.37
N ARG A 135 8.38 7.27 24.39
CA ARG A 135 9.05 7.15 23.09
C ARG A 135 8.52 8.12 22.04
N ILE A 136 7.40 8.78 22.31
CA ILE A 136 6.78 9.77 21.43
C ILE A 136 7.14 11.18 21.86
N LEU A 137 7.09 11.45 23.16
CA LEU A 137 7.32 12.78 23.75
C LEU A 137 8.82 13.04 23.94
N VAL A 138 9.55 13.07 22.83
CA VAL A 138 11.01 13.23 22.78
C VAL A 138 11.39 14.27 21.73
N GLN A 139 12.56 14.88 21.88
CA GLN A 139 13.16 15.62 20.78
C GLN A 139 13.73 14.65 19.75
N HIS A 140 13.47 14.89 18.47
CA HIS A 140 13.90 14.02 17.37
C HIS A 140 14.72 14.77 16.32
N ASP A 141 15.33 14.03 15.38
CA ASP A 141 16.33 14.54 14.42
C ASP A 141 15.78 15.41 13.27
N GLY A 142 14.53 15.85 13.35
CA GLY A 142 13.89 16.62 12.29
C GLY A 142 13.72 15.92 10.93
N ARG A 143 13.93 14.59 10.80
CA ARG A 143 13.71 13.90 9.50
C ARG A 143 12.24 13.66 9.20
N HIS A 144 11.47 13.27 10.21
CA HIS A 144 10.06 12.93 10.07
C HIS A 144 9.26 13.55 11.20
N ARG A 145 8.21 14.31 10.85
CA ARG A 145 7.31 14.91 11.83
C ARG A 145 6.45 13.84 12.50
N THR A 146 6.38 13.87 13.82
CA THR A 146 5.44 13.03 14.56
C THR A 146 3.99 13.40 14.19
N LYS A 147 3.18 12.39 13.87
CA LYS A 147 1.77 12.60 13.55
C LYS A 147 1.03 13.17 14.76
N THR A 148 0.25 14.23 14.57
CA THR A 148 -0.51 14.90 15.65
C THR A 148 -1.43 13.96 16.44
N ALA A 149 -1.98 12.92 15.80
CA ALA A 149 -2.77 11.91 16.49
C ALA A 149 -1.97 11.11 17.54
N LEU A 150 -0.67 10.87 17.28
CA LEU A 150 0.22 10.21 18.23
C LEU A 150 0.56 11.14 19.40
N LEU A 151 0.83 12.42 19.12
CA LEU A 151 1.09 13.43 20.15
C LEU A 151 -0.10 13.58 21.09
N ARG A 152 -1.32 13.77 20.56
CA ARG A 152 -2.54 13.85 21.38
C ARG A 152 -2.74 12.61 22.25
N ARG A 153 -2.53 11.42 21.69
CA ARG A 153 -2.62 10.16 22.45
C ARG A 153 -1.58 10.10 23.56
N ALA A 154 -0.32 10.43 23.27
CA ALA A 154 0.77 10.41 24.24
C ALA A 154 0.57 11.45 25.35
N LEU A 155 0.08 12.65 25.03
CA LEU A 155 -0.28 13.67 26.01
C LEU A 155 -1.40 13.18 26.93
N ARG A 156 -2.44 12.54 26.40
CA ARG A 156 -3.49 11.92 27.21
C ARG A 156 -2.94 10.81 28.12
N GLU A 157 -2.04 9.97 27.60
CA GLU A 157 -1.41 8.87 28.33
C GLU A 157 -0.60 9.36 29.55
N VAL A 158 0.07 10.51 29.43
CA VAL A 158 0.81 11.14 30.56
C VAL A 158 -0.07 12.07 31.41
N GLY A 159 -1.39 12.04 31.24
CA GLY A 159 -2.35 12.75 32.09
C GLY A 159 -2.56 14.23 31.76
N VAL A 160 -2.24 14.67 30.53
CA VAL A 160 -2.55 16.05 30.11
C VAL A 160 -4.07 16.22 29.96
N PRO A 161 -4.67 17.22 30.64
CA PRO A 161 -6.09 17.52 30.49
C PRO A 161 -6.46 17.86 29.04
N GLU A 162 -7.58 17.34 28.55
CA GLU A 162 -8.11 17.67 27.22
C GLU A 162 -8.90 18.98 27.23
N VAL A 163 -8.23 20.06 27.66
CA VAL A 163 -8.72 21.43 27.61
C VAL A 163 -7.69 22.33 26.96
N CYS A 164 -8.15 23.44 26.37
CA CYS A 164 -7.29 24.48 25.86
C CYS A 164 -6.47 25.07 27.01
N ALA A 165 -5.14 25.09 26.86
CA ALA A 165 -4.21 25.62 27.86
C ALA A 165 -4.36 27.13 28.10
N GLU A 166 -4.97 27.86 27.16
CA GLU A 166 -5.17 29.32 27.24
C GLU A 166 -6.55 29.68 27.82
N CYS A 167 -7.63 29.12 27.27
CA CYS A 167 -9.00 29.52 27.61
C CYS A 167 -9.82 28.45 28.33
N GLY A 168 -9.25 27.27 28.59
CA GLY A 168 -9.94 26.17 29.27
C GLY A 168 -11.06 25.49 28.47
N THR A 169 -11.31 25.89 27.22
CA THR A 169 -12.32 25.25 26.37
C THR A 169 -11.98 23.76 26.17
N GLY A 170 -12.94 22.87 26.42
CA GLY A 170 -12.77 21.43 26.26
C GLY A 170 -12.90 20.94 24.81
N THR A 171 -13.18 19.65 24.67
CA THR A 171 -13.34 18.95 23.38
C THR A 171 -14.75 19.01 22.79
N VAL A 172 -15.63 19.85 23.34
CA VAL A 172 -17.01 20.04 22.87
C VAL A 172 -17.25 21.53 22.65
N TRP A 173 -17.73 21.87 21.47
CA TRP A 173 -18.10 23.23 21.07
C TRP A 173 -19.52 23.24 20.52
N LEU A 174 -20.42 24.02 21.12
CA LEU A 174 -21.86 24.08 20.74
C LEU A 174 -22.51 22.69 20.64
N GLY A 175 -22.20 21.80 21.60
CA GLY A 175 -22.71 20.43 21.63
C GLY A 175 -22.10 19.47 20.60
N LYS A 176 -21.14 19.93 19.79
CA LYS A 176 -20.45 19.10 18.78
C LYS A 176 -19.01 18.82 19.21
N PRO A 177 -18.45 17.64 18.89
CA PRO A 177 -17.04 17.36 19.16
C PRO A 177 -16.12 18.34 18.42
N MET A 178 -15.12 18.84 19.13
CA MET A 178 -14.07 19.72 18.62
C MET A 178 -12.71 19.11 19.00
N THR A 179 -11.80 19.08 18.04
CA THR A 179 -10.43 18.63 18.29
C THR A 179 -9.61 19.80 18.82
N LEU A 180 -8.97 19.60 19.98
CA LEU A 180 -7.90 20.50 20.41
C LEU A 180 -6.64 20.21 19.58
N GLU A 181 -6.02 21.28 19.12
CA GLU A 181 -4.83 21.27 18.28
C GLU A 181 -3.58 21.21 19.17
N VAL A 182 -2.54 20.55 18.67
CA VAL A 182 -1.25 20.49 19.35
C VAL A 182 -0.42 21.67 18.87
N ASP A 183 0.01 22.51 19.81
CA ASP A 183 0.93 23.63 19.59
C ASP A 183 2.27 23.32 20.26
N HIS A 184 3.34 23.58 19.52
CA HIS A 184 4.71 23.56 20.03
C HIS A 184 5.03 24.97 20.53
N ILE A 185 5.22 25.14 21.83
CA ILE A 185 5.43 26.45 22.48
C ILE A 185 6.62 27.19 21.86
N SER A 186 7.70 26.47 21.57
CA SER A 186 8.89 27.02 20.89
C SER A 186 8.70 27.27 19.40
N GLY A 187 7.67 26.67 18.78
CA GLY A 187 7.52 26.59 17.33
C GLY A 187 8.42 25.55 16.65
N ASP A 188 9.32 24.90 17.40
CA ASP A 188 10.13 23.79 16.91
C ASP A 188 9.31 22.50 16.90
N TRP A 189 8.91 22.08 15.70
CA TRP A 189 8.13 20.85 15.51
C TRP A 189 8.92 19.57 15.77
N SER A 190 10.26 19.65 15.88
CA SER A 190 11.12 18.51 16.19
C SER A 190 11.24 18.22 17.68
N ASP A 191 10.81 19.17 18.52
CA ASP A 191 10.81 19.05 19.96
C ASP A 191 9.43 18.65 20.49
N ASP A 192 9.14 17.35 20.43
CA ASP A 192 7.87 16.79 20.93
C ASP A 192 7.86 16.53 22.45
N ARG A 193 8.84 17.06 23.20
CA ARG A 193 8.89 16.87 24.65
C ARG A 193 7.66 17.48 25.31
N ARG A 194 7.19 16.86 26.40
CA ARG A 194 5.95 17.22 27.09
C ARG A 194 5.89 18.70 27.47
N GLU A 195 7.00 19.24 27.94
CA GLU A 195 7.19 20.63 28.35
C GLU A 195 7.06 21.63 27.20
N ASN A 196 7.30 21.20 25.96
CA ASN A 196 7.19 22.05 24.77
C ASN A 196 5.81 21.94 24.09
N LEU A 197 4.96 21.00 24.51
CA LEU A 197 3.65 20.77 23.91
C LEU A 197 2.51 21.31 24.77
N ARG A 198 1.52 21.91 24.11
CA ARG A 198 0.23 22.28 24.71
C ARG A 198 -0.93 22.01 23.78
N LEU A 199 -2.11 21.79 24.36
CA LEU A 199 -3.36 21.67 23.62
C LEU A 199 -4.05 23.03 23.57
N LEU A 200 -4.45 23.48 22.38
CA LEU A 200 -5.18 24.72 22.16
C LEU A 200 -6.47 24.48 21.40
N CYS A 201 -7.51 25.26 21.66
CA CYS A 201 -8.67 25.30 20.76
C CYS A 201 -8.28 26.03 19.46
N PRO A 202 -8.98 25.79 18.33
CA PRO A 202 -8.65 26.41 17.04
C PRO A 202 -8.57 27.95 17.10
N ASN A 203 -9.41 28.59 17.93
CA ASN A 203 -9.42 30.04 18.08
C ASN A 203 -8.18 30.57 18.82
N CYS A 204 -7.79 29.91 19.93
CA CYS A 204 -6.58 30.30 20.67
C CYS A 204 -5.31 29.94 19.90
N HIS A 205 -5.33 28.83 19.14
CA HIS A 205 -4.19 28.46 18.33
C HIS A 205 -3.97 29.46 17.19
N ALA A 206 -5.04 29.94 16.54
CA ALA A 206 -4.95 30.89 15.44
C ALA A 206 -4.25 32.22 15.77
N VAL A 207 -4.17 32.59 17.06
CA VAL A 207 -3.54 33.83 17.53
C VAL A 207 -2.15 33.61 18.13
N THR A 208 -1.62 32.37 18.14
CA THR A 208 -0.25 32.14 18.61
C THR A 208 0.77 32.70 17.63
N ARG A 209 1.95 33.04 18.14
CA ARG A 209 3.08 33.50 17.31
C ARG A 209 3.60 32.40 16.37
N THR A 210 3.33 31.13 16.71
CA THR A 210 3.73 29.92 16.00
C THR A 210 2.70 29.47 14.95
N TRP A 211 1.49 30.04 14.95
CA TRP A 211 0.40 29.67 14.06
C TRP A 211 0.74 29.90 12.59
N CYS A 212 0.58 28.85 11.77
CA CYS A 212 0.87 28.85 10.33
C CYS A 212 2.30 29.31 9.95
N ARG A 213 3.20 29.52 10.91
CA ARG A 213 4.58 29.94 10.64
C ARG A 213 5.45 28.69 10.52
N GLY A 214 5.81 28.36 9.28
CA GLY A 214 6.99 27.56 9.02
C GLY A 214 8.22 28.38 9.38
N GLY A 215 8.67 28.31 10.63
CA GLY A 215 9.87 29.01 11.11
C GLY A 215 9.63 30.48 11.50
N THR A 216 10.40 30.88 12.51
CA THR A 216 10.46 32.19 13.17
C THR A 216 10.31 33.40 12.25
N ASN A 217 9.46 34.34 12.64
CA ASN A 217 9.59 35.75 12.25
C ASN A 217 10.00 36.54 13.50
N PRO A 218 11.24 37.07 13.58
CA PRO A 218 11.64 37.95 14.67
C PRO A 218 11.07 39.33 14.37
N GLY A 219 10.08 39.76 15.15
CA GLY A 219 9.56 41.12 15.03
C GLY A 219 8.10 41.27 15.45
N ARG A 220 7.88 41.36 16.76
CA ARG A 220 7.12 42.44 17.40
C ARG A 220 7.24 42.35 18.91
#